data_AF-A0A1M3MV53-F1
#
_entry.id   AF-A0A1M3MV53-F1
#
_cell.length_a   1.000
_cell.length_b   1.000
_cell.length_c   1.000
_cell.angle_alpha   90.00
_cell.angle_beta   90.00
_cell.angle_gamma   90.00
#
_symmetry.space_group_name_H-M   'P 1'
#
loop_
_entity.id
_entity.type
_entity.pdbx_description
1 polymer ?
#
loop_
_entity_poly.entity_id
_entity_poly.type
_entity_poly.pdbx_seq_one_letter_code
_entity_poly.pdbx_strand_id
1 'polypeptide(L)'
;MAFTLPRTLTLPSGTRVTLSRTSSGAATAVRPDEGEPLFSEVLGLFDRDVSLMKGRTKLDVHDLPLADFHVVRAFLTKAGLVHEDEVEIDCHNCGELLVVHPCEGLETGPWEDGELGDPELDRTCELGVPLETLPIRLGHVRQATTITLAPRTVREAMPFWAALVRDPLEIDEDMVRAIGLDALGPLRDPGRIARAIEADDGAAWDAIADVFLAAHYPLRLACDVFCTKCKARNTVDAPIERELEPPPPDAELGARAPLPPEGEPASTESDDVHEHDALPPLEDFVELAHAIADPLIADIPGEKVELIVESGTPAVDDGGEPLLGSYVPPPPRGAPVPTQPPTVTIYFQTFERIEREEGPFDWEEELRETIHHELEHHIFHLRGDDPMDEEEHAEIDREVVRVVGRGEATRRTLAAFGLSIPDFLRRGWPLIVLGALALALGLAEGRC
;
A
#
# COMPACT_ATOMS: atom_id res chain seq x y z
N MET A 1 -8.11 13.10 18.18
CA MET A 1 -8.55 12.31 19.36
C MET A 1 -7.51 11.24 19.56
N ALA A 2 -7.03 10.99 20.79
CA ALA A 2 -6.06 9.91 21.01
C ALA A 2 -6.71 8.56 20.65
N PHE A 3 -6.07 7.80 19.78
CA PHE A 3 -6.52 6.45 19.45
C PHE A 3 -6.55 5.61 20.73
N THR A 4 -7.65 4.91 20.96
CA THR A 4 -7.79 4.02 22.12
C THR A 4 -7.55 2.60 21.65
N LEU A 5 -6.75 1.84 22.39
CA LEU A 5 -6.52 0.43 22.07
C LEU A 5 -7.85 -0.32 21.84
N PRO A 6 -7.98 -1.02 20.71
CA PRO A 6 -9.19 -1.78 20.44
C PRO A 6 -9.29 -2.95 21.42
N ARG A 7 -10.52 -3.30 21.77
CA ARG A 7 -10.78 -4.39 22.71
C ARG A 7 -10.42 -5.75 22.15
N THR A 8 -10.54 -5.93 20.83
CA THR A 8 -10.33 -7.22 20.19
C THR A 8 -9.61 -7.01 18.88
N LEU A 9 -8.63 -7.86 18.59
CA LEU A 9 -7.90 -7.92 17.33
C LEU A 9 -7.93 -9.35 16.80
N THR A 10 -8.04 -9.48 15.49
CA THR A 10 -7.72 -10.71 14.77
C THR A 10 -6.29 -10.55 14.27
N LEU A 11 -5.43 -11.54 14.51
CA LEU A 11 -4.02 -11.50 14.12
C LEU A 11 -3.81 -12.28 12.80
N PRO A 12 -2.68 -12.10 12.08
CA PRO A 12 -2.37 -12.82 10.84
C PRO A 12 -2.48 -14.34 10.95
N SER A 13 -2.15 -14.93 12.11
CA SER A 13 -2.34 -16.36 12.38
C SER A 13 -3.81 -16.83 12.42
N GLY A 14 -4.77 -15.91 12.24
CA GLY A 14 -6.20 -16.13 12.46
C GLY A 14 -6.58 -16.16 13.95
N THR A 15 -5.63 -15.96 14.87
CA THR A 15 -5.92 -15.93 16.30
C THR A 15 -6.62 -14.62 16.68
N ARG A 16 -7.80 -14.73 17.27
CA ARG A 16 -8.50 -13.59 17.87
C ARG A 16 -8.07 -13.37 19.33
N VAL A 17 -7.58 -12.18 19.62
CA VAL A 17 -7.05 -11.76 20.92
C VAL A 17 -7.78 -10.54 21.46
N THR A 18 -7.77 -10.39 22.78
CA THR A 18 -8.17 -9.18 23.49
C THR A 18 -6.93 -8.51 24.03
N LEU A 19 -6.71 -7.24 23.66
CA LEU A 19 -5.69 -6.39 24.26
C LEU A 19 -6.33 -5.57 25.38
N SER A 20 -5.66 -5.49 26.51
CA SER A 20 -6.09 -4.63 27.60
C SER A 20 -4.89 -4.01 28.30
N ARG A 21 -5.10 -2.79 28.80
CA ARG A 21 -4.13 -2.03 29.56
C ARG A 21 -4.58 -1.94 31.02
N THR A 22 -3.64 -2.10 31.94
CA THR A 22 -3.91 -2.12 33.40
C THR A 22 -4.08 -0.71 33.94
N SER A 23 -3.30 0.25 33.44
CA SER A 23 -3.36 1.65 33.82
C SER A 23 -4.31 2.46 32.92
N SER A 24 -5.12 3.33 33.53
CA SER A 24 -6.12 4.16 32.85
C SER A 24 -5.66 5.60 32.57
N GLY A 25 -4.40 5.92 32.88
CA GLY A 25 -3.82 7.27 32.69
C GLY A 25 -3.29 7.50 31.28
N ALA A 26 -3.10 8.78 30.92
CA ALA A 26 -2.35 9.15 29.72
C ALA A 26 -0.98 8.48 29.77
N ALA A 27 -0.69 7.60 28.81
CA ALA A 27 0.63 6.99 28.70
C ALA A 27 1.63 8.02 28.21
N THR A 28 2.83 7.96 28.76
CA THR A 28 4.01 8.44 28.03
C THR A 28 4.48 7.28 27.18
N ALA A 29 4.64 7.51 25.88
CA ALA A 29 5.15 6.50 24.96
C ALA A 29 6.51 6.00 25.45
N VAL A 30 6.68 4.68 25.52
CA VAL A 30 7.95 4.07 25.89
C VAL A 30 8.88 4.15 24.69
N ARG A 31 10.14 4.46 24.95
CA ARG A 31 11.24 4.46 23.98
C ARG A 31 12.19 3.31 24.31
N PRO A 32 12.86 2.72 23.31
CA PRO A 32 13.98 1.83 23.58
C PRO A 32 15.08 2.60 24.31
N ASP A 33 15.70 1.94 25.29
CA ASP A 33 16.93 2.46 25.92
C ASP A 33 18.13 2.18 24.98
N GLU A 34 19.12 3.08 24.95
CA GLU A 34 20.27 2.97 24.05
C GLU A 34 21.05 1.66 24.28
N GLY A 35 21.21 0.87 23.21
CA GLY A 35 21.91 -0.42 23.25
C GLY A 35 21.09 -1.60 23.79
N GLU A 36 19.80 -1.40 24.11
CA GLU A 36 18.91 -2.53 24.36
C GLU A 36 18.53 -3.24 23.04
N PRO A 37 18.20 -4.55 23.09
CA PRO A 37 17.73 -5.27 21.91
C PRO A 37 16.53 -4.60 21.26
N LEU A 38 16.42 -4.72 19.94
CA LEU A 38 15.29 -4.19 19.19
C LEU A 38 13.95 -4.68 19.78
N PHE A 39 12.99 -3.75 19.90
CA PHE A 39 11.64 -3.95 20.46
C PHE A 39 11.57 -4.31 21.95
N SER A 40 12.65 -4.13 22.73
CA SER A 40 12.66 -4.39 24.18
C SER A 40 11.58 -3.58 24.93
N GLU A 41 11.29 -2.36 24.46
CA GLU A 41 10.28 -1.47 25.01
C GLU A 41 8.86 -2.05 24.89
N VAL A 42 8.57 -2.74 23.77
CA VAL A 42 7.31 -3.43 23.54
C VAL A 42 7.16 -4.60 24.51
N LEU A 43 8.21 -5.41 24.66
CA LEU A 43 8.21 -6.55 25.59
C LEU A 43 8.05 -6.08 27.04
N GLY A 44 8.76 -5.02 27.42
CA GLY A 44 8.65 -4.39 28.72
C GLY A 44 7.26 -3.83 29.03
N LEU A 45 6.49 -3.42 28.01
CA LEU A 45 5.08 -3.03 28.17
C LEU A 45 4.19 -4.23 28.55
N PHE A 46 4.40 -5.40 27.96
CA PHE A 46 3.65 -6.62 28.29
C PHE A 46 3.97 -7.18 29.69
N ASP A 47 5.18 -6.93 30.18
CA ASP A 47 5.55 -7.29 31.55
C ASP A 47 4.84 -6.43 32.61
N ARG A 48 4.48 -5.19 32.27
CA ARG A 48 4.10 -4.16 33.25
C ARG A 48 2.65 -3.72 33.17
N ASP A 49 2.13 -3.46 31.96
CA ASP A 49 0.90 -2.70 31.78
C ASP A 49 -0.07 -3.28 30.74
N VAL A 50 0.44 -3.98 29.72
CA VAL A 50 -0.38 -4.55 28.65
C VAL A 50 -0.56 -6.05 28.87
N SER A 51 -1.75 -6.57 28.58
CA SER A 51 -1.99 -8.01 28.58
C SER A 51 -2.73 -8.46 27.32
N LEU A 52 -2.33 -9.66 26.85
CA LEU A 52 -2.91 -10.32 25.69
C LEU A 52 -3.70 -11.56 26.15
N MET A 53 -4.95 -11.66 25.71
CA MET A 53 -5.85 -12.75 26.11
C MET A 53 -6.45 -13.44 24.89
N LYS A 54 -6.37 -14.77 24.81
CA LYS A 54 -7.16 -15.59 23.88
C LYS A 54 -8.36 -16.14 24.62
N GLY A 55 -9.49 -15.46 24.52
CA GLY A 55 -10.68 -15.74 25.34
C GLY A 55 -10.40 -15.54 26.82
N ARG A 56 -10.22 -16.63 27.59
CA ARG A 56 -9.89 -16.58 29.04
C ARG A 56 -8.44 -16.93 29.36
N THR A 57 -7.65 -17.27 28.36
CA THR A 57 -6.26 -17.68 28.54
C THR A 57 -5.35 -16.50 28.28
N LYS A 58 -4.48 -16.16 29.24
CA LYS A 58 -3.41 -15.17 29.02
C LYS A 58 -2.38 -15.78 28.07
N LEU A 59 -2.05 -15.05 27.01
CA LEU A 59 -0.96 -15.39 26.11
C LEU A 59 0.33 -14.74 26.59
N ASP A 60 1.45 -15.46 26.46
CA ASP A 60 2.78 -14.86 26.58
C ASP A 60 3.16 -14.23 25.23
N VAL A 61 3.54 -12.96 25.25
CA VAL A 61 3.96 -12.24 24.03
C VAL A 61 5.19 -12.89 23.40
N HIS A 62 6.05 -13.50 24.22
CA HIS A 62 7.26 -14.17 23.76
C HIS A 62 6.97 -15.42 22.91
N ASP A 63 5.78 -16.02 23.05
CA ASP A 63 5.41 -17.22 22.30
C ASP A 63 4.57 -16.90 21.05
N LEU A 64 4.37 -15.61 20.72
CA LEU A 64 3.68 -15.22 19.50
C LEU A 64 4.57 -15.43 18.27
N PRO A 65 3.99 -15.86 17.13
CA PRO A 65 4.63 -15.73 15.83
C PRO A 65 5.02 -14.28 15.54
N LEU A 66 6.11 -14.06 14.81
CA LEU A 66 6.59 -12.71 14.49
C LEU A 66 5.52 -11.84 13.79
N ALA A 67 4.82 -12.37 12.78
CA ALA A 67 3.76 -11.63 12.09
C ALA A 67 2.65 -11.14 13.04
N ASP A 68 2.25 -11.98 14.01
CA ASP A 68 1.28 -11.62 15.04
C ASP A 68 1.83 -10.53 15.98
N PHE A 69 3.10 -10.63 16.35
CA PHE A 69 3.78 -9.65 17.19
C PHE A 69 3.88 -8.28 16.51
N HIS A 70 4.23 -8.21 15.23
CA HIS A 70 4.36 -6.95 14.50
C HIS A 70 3.04 -6.19 14.39
N VAL A 71 1.92 -6.89 14.17
CA VAL A 71 0.59 -6.28 14.22
C VAL A 71 0.29 -5.73 15.61
N VAL A 72 0.54 -6.51 16.66
CA VAL A 72 0.34 -6.05 18.03
C VAL A 72 1.19 -4.81 18.34
N ARG A 73 2.46 -4.79 17.93
CA ARG A 73 3.35 -3.61 18.05
C ARG A 73 2.78 -2.40 17.32
N ALA A 74 2.28 -2.56 16.10
CA ALA A 74 1.67 -1.48 15.32
C ALA A 74 0.50 -0.83 16.07
N PHE A 75 -0.39 -1.63 16.67
CA PHE A 75 -1.52 -1.14 17.46
C PHE A 75 -1.10 -0.45 18.76
N LEU A 76 -0.05 -0.92 19.43
CA LEU A 76 0.50 -0.25 20.61
C LEU A 76 1.13 1.11 20.24
N THR A 77 1.79 1.17 19.08
CA THR A 77 2.38 2.39 18.51
C THR A 77 1.31 3.40 18.15
N LYS A 78 0.28 2.98 17.39
CA LYS A 78 -0.89 3.81 17.06
C LYS A 78 -1.62 4.35 18.30
N ALA A 79 -1.67 3.56 19.38
CA ALA A 79 -2.25 3.99 20.66
C ALA A 79 -1.35 4.93 21.48
N GLY A 80 -0.16 5.28 20.99
CA GLY A 80 0.81 6.13 21.67
C GLY A 80 1.47 5.49 22.89
N LEU A 81 1.49 4.15 22.97
CA LEU A 81 2.16 3.42 24.04
C LEU A 81 3.63 3.13 23.72
N VAL A 82 3.93 2.93 22.45
CA VAL A 82 5.28 2.79 21.90
C VAL A 82 5.57 4.05 21.08
N HIS A 83 6.77 4.60 21.23
CA HIS A 83 7.19 5.78 20.50
C HIS A 83 7.53 5.41 19.05
N GLU A 84 7.08 6.22 18.10
CA GLU A 84 7.47 6.17 16.70
C GLU A 84 8.00 7.56 16.32
N ASP A 85 9.17 7.59 15.69
CA ASP A 85 9.73 8.84 15.20
C ASP A 85 8.95 9.37 14.00
N GLU A 86 8.93 10.69 13.87
CA GLU A 86 8.44 11.34 12.66
C GLU A 86 9.42 11.06 11.52
N VAL A 87 8.92 10.68 10.35
CA VAL A 87 9.76 10.40 9.18
C VAL A 87 9.46 11.33 8.02
N GLU A 88 10.52 11.66 7.30
CA GLU A 88 10.53 12.48 6.10
C GLU A 88 10.60 11.56 4.87
N ILE A 89 9.64 11.66 3.97
CA ILE A 89 9.60 10.91 2.71
C ILE A 89 9.32 11.87 1.54
N ASP A 90 9.80 11.55 0.35
CA ASP A 90 9.47 12.32 -0.85
C ASP A 90 8.23 11.74 -1.53
N CYS A 91 7.33 12.63 -1.97
CA CYS A 91 6.18 12.21 -2.77
C CYS A 91 6.65 11.62 -4.11
N HIS A 92 6.30 10.37 -4.40
CA HIS A 92 6.75 9.67 -5.61
C HIS A 92 6.31 10.35 -6.92
N ASN A 93 5.22 11.13 -6.88
CA ASN A 93 4.68 11.78 -8.07
C ASN A 93 5.25 13.18 -8.33
N CYS A 94 5.58 13.96 -7.30
CA CYS A 94 5.96 15.37 -7.47
C CYS A 94 7.21 15.82 -6.68
N GLY A 95 7.82 14.91 -5.91
CA GLY A 95 9.00 15.18 -5.09
C GLY A 95 8.75 16.14 -3.92
N GLU A 96 7.50 16.41 -3.56
CA GLU A 96 7.19 17.21 -2.37
C GLU A 96 7.51 16.41 -1.11
N LEU A 97 8.23 17.03 -0.17
CA LEU A 97 8.53 16.42 1.12
C LEU A 97 7.26 16.25 1.96
N LEU A 98 7.03 15.02 2.43
CA LEU A 98 5.95 14.64 3.32
C LEU A 98 6.55 14.26 4.67
N VAL A 99 5.91 14.74 5.74
CA VAL A 99 6.32 14.50 7.12
C VAL A 99 5.21 13.71 7.81
N VAL A 100 5.51 12.50 8.29
CA VAL A 100 4.48 11.52 8.68
C VAL A 100 4.83 10.76 9.95
N HIS A 101 3.80 10.36 10.69
CA HIS A 101 3.84 9.34 11.74
C HIS A 101 3.07 8.11 11.24
N PRO A 102 3.75 7.09 10.67
CA PRO A 102 3.08 6.05 9.89
C PRO A 102 1.96 5.30 10.64
N CYS A 103 2.18 4.92 11.90
CA CYS A 103 1.16 4.20 12.67
C CYS A 103 -0.07 5.06 13.00
N GLU A 104 0.03 6.39 13.04
CA GLU A 104 -1.14 7.27 13.20
C GLU A 104 -2.13 7.11 12.04
N GLY A 105 -1.62 6.88 10.82
CA GLY A 105 -2.39 6.66 9.60
C GLY A 105 -2.83 5.21 9.35
N LEU A 106 -2.27 4.23 10.07
CA LEU A 106 -2.57 2.80 9.86
C LEU A 106 -4.08 2.50 9.91
N GLU A 107 -4.59 1.82 8.88
CA GLU A 107 -5.99 1.39 8.84
C GLU A 107 -6.24 0.16 9.72
N THR A 108 -7.13 0.29 10.72
CA THR A 108 -7.32 -0.74 11.76
C THR A 108 -8.54 -1.61 11.56
N GLY A 109 -9.47 -1.19 10.70
CA GLY A 109 -10.77 -1.84 10.46
C GLY A 109 -10.67 -3.35 10.25
N PRO A 110 -9.83 -3.85 9.31
CA PRO A 110 -9.78 -5.28 8.99
C PRO A 110 -9.35 -6.15 10.17
N TRP A 111 -8.39 -5.68 10.96
CA TRP A 111 -7.90 -6.36 12.16
C TRP A 111 -8.96 -6.42 13.26
N GLU A 112 -9.67 -5.31 13.50
CA GLU A 112 -10.68 -5.19 14.57
C GLU A 112 -11.96 -5.99 14.27
N ASP A 113 -12.42 -5.90 13.02
CA ASP A 113 -13.66 -6.54 12.56
C ASP A 113 -13.46 -8.02 12.22
N GLY A 114 -12.21 -8.46 12.03
CA GLY A 114 -11.87 -9.84 11.66
C GLY A 114 -12.13 -10.12 10.19
N GLU A 115 -11.77 -9.15 9.35
CA GLU A 115 -11.92 -9.18 7.89
C GLU A 115 -10.58 -9.47 7.20
N LEU A 116 -9.69 -10.21 7.88
CA LEU A 116 -8.44 -10.70 7.30
C LEU A 116 -8.75 -11.89 6.38
N GLY A 117 -8.31 -11.81 5.14
CA GLY A 117 -8.56 -12.80 4.10
C GLY A 117 -8.36 -12.27 2.69
N ASP A 118 -7.83 -11.05 2.54
CA ASP A 118 -7.38 -10.54 1.27
C ASP A 118 -6.16 -11.34 0.78
N PRO A 119 -6.16 -11.85 -0.46
CA PRO A 119 -5.10 -12.71 -0.97
C PRO A 119 -3.76 -11.99 -1.17
N GLU A 120 -3.75 -10.65 -1.16
CA GLU A 120 -2.56 -9.83 -1.35
C GLU A 120 -2.19 -9.10 -0.06
N LEU A 121 -3.13 -8.35 0.52
CA LEU A 121 -2.83 -7.45 1.65
C LEU A 121 -2.56 -8.20 2.97
N ASP A 122 -3.22 -9.35 3.17
CA ASP A 122 -3.09 -10.14 4.40
C ASP A 122 -2.12 -11.31 4.27
N ARG A 123 -1.70 -11.63 3.04
CA ARG A 123 -0.82 -12.77 2.76
C ARG A 123 0.63 -12.39 3.09
N THR A 124 1.33 -13.34 3.70
CA THR A 124 2.79 -13.31 3.86
C THR A 124 3.36 -14.49 3.09
N CYS A 125 4.64 -14.41 2.71
CA CYS A 125 5.32 -15.54 2.08
C CYS A 125 5.23 -16.80 2.95
N GLU A 126 4.98 -17.95 2.33
CA GLU A 126 4.84 -19.21 3.06
C GLU A 126 6.19 -19.61 3.69
N LEU A 127 6.17 -19.88 5.00
CA LEU A 127 7.34 -20.32 5.74
C LEU A 127 7.54 -21.83 5.59
N GLY A 128 8.78 -22.28 5.52
CA GLY A 128 9.18 -23.68 5.38
C GLY A 128 9.28 -24.18 3.93
N VAL A 129 9.00 -23.32 2.94
CA VAL A 129 9.20 -23.62 1.52
C VAL A 129 10.35 -22.77 0.94
N PRO A 130 10.99 -23.21 -0.17
CA PRO A 130 11.94 -22.37 -0.89
C PRO A 130 11.23 -21.16 -1.52
N LEU A 131 11.65 -19.96 -1.13
CA LEU A 131 11.22 -18.68 -1.65
C LEU A 131 12.27 -18.16 -2.61
N GLU A 132 11.86 -17.60 -3.75
CA GLU A 132 12.77 -17.01 -4.73
C GLU A 132 13.44 -15.75 -4.18
N THR A 133 14.66 -15.50 -4.61
CA THR A 133 15.45 -14.33 -4.23
C THR A 133 16.48 -14.04 -5.31
N LEU A 134 17.08 -12.84 -5.24
CA LEU A 134 18.19 -12.50 -6.11
C LEU A 134 19.37 -13.47 -5.97
N PRO A 135 20.19 -13.64 -7.01
CA PRO A 135 21.32 -14.57 -6.96
C PRO A 135 22.38 -14.20 -5.91
N ILE A 136 22.40 -14.91 -4.80
CA ILE A 136 23.39 -14.77 -3.71
C ILE A 136 24.62 -15.64 -4.01
N ARG A 137 25.85 -15.10 -3.94
CA ARG A 137 27.04 -15.91 -4.25
C ARG A 137 27.38 -16.86 -3.10
N LEU A 138 27.54 -18.13 -3.45
CA LEU A 138 28.03 -19.19 -2.57
C LEU A 138 29.49 -19.53 -2.92
N GLY A 139 30.37 -18.54 -2.78
CA GLY A 139 31.76 -18.59 -3.24
C GLY A 139 31.91 -18.26 -4.72
N HIS A 140 32.96 -18.75 -5.37
CA HIS A 140 33.34 -18.26 -6.72
C HIS A 140 32.50 -18.75 -7.90
N VAL A 141 31.75 -19.85 -7.76
CA VAL A 141 31.13 -20.55 -8.93
C VAL A 141 29.66 -20.87 -8.71
N ARG A 142 29.17 -20.82 -7.47
CA ARG A 142 27.79 -21.21 -7.13
C ARG A 142 27.00 -19.99 -6.71
N GLN A 143 25.73 -19.99 -7.06
CA GLN A 143 24.76 -19.02 -6.58
C GLN A 143 23.58 -19.75 -5.93
N ALA A 144 22.96 -19.10 -4.97
CA ALA A 144 21.65 -19.45 -4.45
C ALA A 144 20.64 -18.44 -4.98
N THR A 145 19.54 -18.93 -5.53
CA THR A 145 18.39 -18.12 -5.97
C THR A 145 17.17 -18.40 -5.12
N THR A 146 17.34 -19.13 -4.02
CA THR A 146 16.26 -19.46 -3.09
C THR A 146 16.71 -19.38 -1.63
N ILE A 147 15.78 -18.97 -0.78
CA ILE A 147 15.90 -18.90 0.68
C ILE A 147 14.76 -19.72 1.29
N THR A 148 15.00 -20.46 2.37
CA THR A 148 13.93 -21.07 3.17
C THR A 148 14.00 -20.54 4.59
N LEU A 149 12.91 -19.91 5.03
CA LEU A 149 12.74 -19.43 6.39
C LEU A 149 11.83 -20.38 7.17
N ALA A 150 12.22 -20.73 8.39
CA ALA A 150 11.39 -21.42 9.35
C ALA A 150 10.53 -20.42 10.14
N PRO A 151 9.33 -20.83 10.60
CA PRO A 151 8.57 -20.03 11.55
C PRO A 151 9.37 -19.70 12.80
N ARG A 152 9.25 -18.44 13.25
CA ARG A 152 9.85 -17.95 14.50
C ARG A 152 8.82 -17.33 15.40
N THR A 153 8.96 -17.65 16.69
CA THR A 153 8.34 -16.89 17.76
C THR A 153 9.23 -15.72 18.18
N VAL A 154 8.63 -14.74 18.86
CA VAL A 154 9.36 -13.63 19.50
C VAL A 154 10.56 -14.13 20.30
N ARG A 155 10.37 -15.15 21.16
CA ARG A 155 11.44 -15.72 22.00
C ARG A 155 12.62 -16.25 21.20
N GLU A 156 12.34 -16.87 20.05
CA GLU A 156 13.36 -17.43 19.17
C GLU A 156 14.11 -16.36 18.37
N ALA A 157 13.45 -15.24 18.07
CA ALA A 157 14.03 -14.10 17.35
C ALA A 157 14.81 -13.12 18.24
N MET A 158 14.61 -13.15 19.57
CA MET A 158 15.31 -12.26 20.50
C MET A 158 16.84 -12.21 20.33
N PRO A 159 17.57 -13.33 20.08
CA PRO A 159 19.01 -13.26 19.81
C PRO A 159 19.35 -12.46 18.55
N PHE A 160 18.51 -12.54 17.52
CA PHE A 160 18.65 -11.74 16.30
C PHE A 160 18.46 -10.25 16.58
N TRP A 161 17.39 -9.88 17.30
CA TRP A 161 17.17 -8.49 17.72
C TRP A 161 18.28 -7.92 18.61
N ALA A 162 18.90 -8.75 19.44
CA ALA A 162 20.04 -8.35 20.27
C ALA A 162 21.36 -8.23 19.48
N ALA A 163 21.46 -8.86 18.32
CA ALA A 163 22.61 -8.76 17.44
C ALA A 163 22.52 -7.54 16.50
N LEU A 164 21.32 -7.17 16.04
CA LEU A 164 21.08 -6.00 15.19
C LEU A 164 21.56 -4.67 15.80
N VAL A 165 21.53 -4.55 17.12
CA VAL A 165 21.95 -3.32 17.83
C VAL A 165 23.45 -3.27 18.12
N ARG A 166 24.22 -4.29 17.70
CA ARG A 166 25.68 -4.32 17.86
C ARG A 166 26.36 -3.75 16.63
N ASP A 167 27.41 -2.97 16.86
CA ASP A 167 28.31 -2.48 15.82
C ASP A 167 29.74 -2.99 16.09
N PRO A 168 30.34 -3.80 15.20
CA PRO A 168 29.78 -4.31 13.95
C PRO A 168 28.72 -5.41 14.16
N LEU A 169 27.82 -5.56 13.18
CA LEU A 169 26.87 -6.69 13.12
C LEU A 169 27.65 -8.01 13.00
N GLU A 170 27.44 -8.92 13.96
CA GLU A 170 28.06 -10.24 13.96
C GLU A 170 27.10 -11.27 13.34
N ILE A 171 27.46 -11.84 12.19
CA ILE A 171 26.66 -12.86 11.50
C ILE A 171 27.23 -14.24 11.82
N ASP A 172 26.72 -14.86 12.88
CA ASP A 172 27.14 -16.20 13.33
C ASP A 172 26.05 -17.27 13.15
N GLU A 173 26.33 -18.49 13.63
CA GLU A 173 25.37 -19.60 13.58
C GLU A 173 24.12 -19.33 14.42
N ASP A 174 24.25 -18.67 15.57
CA ASP A 174 23.12 -18.38 16.45
C ASP A 174 22.21 -17.32 15.82
N MET A 175 22.79 -16.33 15.15
CA MET A 175 22.10 -15.33 14.33
C MET A 175 21.28 -15.98 13.21
N VAL A 176 21.90 -16.85 12.41
CA VAL A 176 21.23 -17.58 11.33
C VAL A 176 20.07 -18.45 11.85
N ARG A 177 20.21 -19.04 13.04
CA ARG A 177 19.13 -19.79 13.68
C ARG A 177 18.01 -18.89 14.18
N ALA A 178 18.35 -17.73 14.75
CA ALA A 178 17.39 -16.80 15.35
C ALA A 178 16.53 -16.10 14.29
N ILE A 179 17.11 -15.69 13.16
CA ILE A 179 16.35 -15.19 12.00
C ILE A 179 15.49 -16.29 11.35
N GLY A 180 15.86 -17.56 11.56
CA GLY A 180 15.14 -18.71 11.04
C GLY A 180 15.54 -19.15 9.65
N LEU A 181 16.76 -18.83 9.21
CA LEU A 181 17.26 -19.20 7.90
C LEU A 181 17.67 -20.69 7.86
N ASP A 182 16.71 -21.55 7.51
CA ASP A 182 16.88 -23.01 7.43
C ASP A 182 17.67 -23.42 6.18
N ALA A 183 17.58 -22.64 5.10
CA ALA A 183 18.31 -22.90 3.87
C ALA A 183 18.68 -21.65 3.09
N LEU A 184 19.86 -21.68 2.48
CA LEU A 184 20.30 -20.75 1.44
C LEU A 184 20.69 -21.56 0.20
N GLY A 185 19.80 -21.65 -0.78
CA GLY A 185 19.91 -22.53 -1.94
C GLY A 185 20.14 -23.99 -1.52
N PRO A 186 21.31 -24.58 -1.80
CA PRO A 186 21.68 -25.93 -1.36
C PRO A 186 22.28 -25.99 0.07
N LEU A 187 22.61 -24.87 0.70
CA LEU A 187 23.18 -24.85 2.04
C LEU A 187 22.09 -25.07 3.09
N ARG A 188 22.39 -25.86 4.13
CA ARG A 188 21.50 -26.17 5.27
C ARG A 188 22.22 -26.07 6.63
N ASP A 189 23.54 -25.95 6.60
CA ASP A 189 24.36 -25.86 7.81
C ASP A 189 24.48 -24.38 8.20
N PRO A 190 23.99 -23.97 9.37
CA PRO A 190 23.94 -22.55 9.75
C PRO A 190 25.32 -21.88 9.75
N GLY A 191 26.36 -22.55 10.23
CA GLY A 191 27.72 -22.00 10.20
C GLY A 191 28.28 -21.83 8.78
N ARG A 192 27.86 -22.63 7.80
CA ARG A 192 28.18 -22.41 6.38
C ARG A 192 27.35 -21.31 5.75
N ILE A 193 26.11 -21.14 6.16
CA ILE A 193 25.24 -20.05 5.71
C ILE A 193 25.80 -18.71 6.20
N ALA A 194 26.10 -18.60 7.49
CA ALA A 194 26.71 -17.41 8.09
C ALA A 194 27.96 -16.94 7.32
N ARG A 195 28.91 -17.86 7.09
CA ARG A 195 30.12 -17.56 6.30
C ARG A 195 29.85 -17.18 4.83
N ALA A 196 28.74 -17.65 4.25
CA ALA A 196 28.38 -17.27 2.89
C ALA A 196 27.86 -15.84 2.85
N ILE A 197 27.03 -15.46 3.82
CA ILE A 197 26.50 -14.10 3.96
C ILE A 197 27.64 -13.11 4.23
N GLU A 198 28.54 -13.42 5.18
CA GLU A 198 29.70 -12.57 5.49
C GLU A 198 30.65 -12.36 4.28
N ALA A 199 30.66 -13.28 3.32
CA ALA A 199 31.57 -13.25 2.18
C ALA A 199 31.01 -12.53 0.94
N ASP A 200 29.73 -12.14 0.93
CA ASP A 200 29.04 -11.61 -0.26
C ASP A 200 28.91 -10.08 -0.27
N ASP A 201 29.75 -9.37 0.50
CA ASP A 201 29.85 -7.90 0.55
C ASP A 201 28.49 -7.16 0.70
N GLY A 202 27.49 -7.79 1.36
CA GLY A 202 26.19 -7.19 1.68
C GLY A 202 25.01 -7.65 0.81
N ALA A 203 25.24 -8.08 -0.44
CA ALA A 203 24.14 -8.45 -1.35
C ALA A 203 23.30 -9.64 -0.83
N ALA A 204 23.95 -10.61 -0.18
CA ALA A 204 23.27 -11.69 0.51
C ALA A 204 22.32 -11.20 1.62
N TRP A 205 22.72 -10.13 2.33
CA TRP A 205 21.95 -9.59 3.44
C TRP A 205 20.68 -8.88 2.95
N ASP A 206 20.79 -8.08 1.90
CA ASP A 206 19.65 -7.39 1.27
C ASP A 206 18.61 -8.39 0.75
N ALA A 207 19.09 -9.42 0.06
CA ALA A 207 18.26 -10.51 -0.47
C ALA A 207 17.56 -11.32 0.65
N ILE A 208 18.19 -11.46 1.83
CA ILE A 208 17.59 -12.06 3.02
C ILE A 208 16.57 -11.11 3.65
N ALA A 209 16.87 -9.80 3.69
CA ALA A 209 15.97 -8.79 4.23
C ALA A 209 14.63 -8.77 3.50
N ASP A 210 14.64 -8.76 2.17
CA ASP A 210 13.40 -8.80 1.38
C ASP A 210 12.52 -10.01 1.71
N VAL A 211 13.13 -11.21 1.71
CA VAL A 211 12.40 -12.45 1.99
C VAL A 211 11.90 -12.49 3.43
N PHE A 212 12.69 -12.00 4.38
CA PHE A 212 12.31 -11.94 5.79
C PHE A 212 11.12 -10.98 6.01
N LEU A 213 11.20 -9.78 5.44
CA LEU A 213 10.15 -8.78 5.55
C LEU A 213 8.85 -9.30 4.92
N ALA A 214 8.90 -9.86 3.71
CA ALA A 214 7.72 -10.43 3.04
C ALA A 214 7.10 -11.63 3.78
N ALA A 215 7.89 -12.38 4.55
CA ALA A 215 7.41 -13.53 5.33
C ALA A 215 6.83 -13.15 6.71
N HIS A 216 7.15 -11.97 7.24
CA HIS A 216 6.76 -11.57 8.60
C HIS A 216 5.93 -10.30 8.67
N TYR A 217 5.86 -9.50 7.62
CA TYR A 217 5.08 -8.28 7.54
C TYR A 217 4.03 -8.38 6.44
N PRO A 218 2.74 -8.49 6.77
CA PRO A 218 1.69 -8.37 5.75
C PRO A 218 1.68 -6.96 5.18
N LEU A 219 1.37 -6.82 3.89
CA LEU A 219 1.35 -5.52 3.18
C LEU A 219 0.37 -4.52 3.83
N ARG A 220 -0.64 -5.01 4.53
CA ARG A 220 -1.57 -4.17 5.31
C ARG A 220 -0.91 -3.44 6.50
N LEU A 221 0.30 -3.80 6.91
CA LEU A 221 1.09 -3.01 7.87
C LEU A 221 1.76 -1.82 7.19
N ALA A 222 0.92 -0.96 6.63
CA ALA A 222 1.27 0.25 5.94
C ALA A 222 0.21 1.33 6.19
N CYS A 223 0.54 2.58 5.89
CA CYS A 223 -0.40 3.68 5.84
C CYS A 223 -0.30 4.43 4.52
N ASP A 224 -1.45 4.90 4.05
CA ASP A 224 -1.54 5.73 2.87
C ASP A 224 -1.51 7.21 3.25
N VAL A 225 -0.59 7.95 2.62
CA VAL A 225 -0.38 9.38 2.84
C VAL A 225 -0.58 10.12 1.53
N PHE A 226 -1.59 10.99 1.50
CA PHE A 226 -1.94 11.77 0.33
C PHE A 226 -1.15 13.08 0.30
N CYS A 227 -0.42 13.30 -0.79
CA CYS A 227 0.33 14.53 -1.00
C CYS A 227 -0.61 15.74 -1.03
N THR A 228 -0.34 16.77 -0.22
CA THR A 228 -1.21 17.94 -0.17
C THR A 228 -1.19 18.75 -1.46
N LYS A 229 -0.09 18.68 -2.22
CA LYS A 229 0.17 19.41 -3.47
C LYS A 229 -0.41 18.73 -4.71
N CYS A 230 0.00 17.49 -4.99
CA CYS A 230 -0.42 16.76 -6.20
C CYS A 230 -1.51 15.70 -5.95
N LYS A 231 -1.93 15.48 -4.69
CA LYS A 231 -2.93 14.47 -4.28
C LYS A 231 -2.51 13.01 -4.43
N ALA A 232 -1.32 12.72 -4.95
CA ALA A 232 -0.84 11.34 -5.06
C ALA A 232 -0.80 10.61 -3.70
N ARG A 233 -1.21 9.34 -3.70
CA ARG A 233 -1.14 8.41 -2.57
C ARG A 233 0.27 7.85 -2.45
N ASN A 234 0.87 7.94 -1.27
CA ASN A 234 2.19 7.40 -0.96
C ASN A 234 2.03 6.40 0.18
N THR A 235 2.38 5.15 -0.07
CA THR A 235 2.22 4.08 0.91
C THR A 235 3.51 3.90 1.70
N VAL A 236 3.42 3.94 3.02
CA VAL A 236 4.56 3.91 3.94
C VAL A 236 4.37 2.77 4.93
N ASP A 237 5.44 2.04 5.21
CA ASP A 237 5.40 0.97 6.21
C ASP A 237 5.02 1.50 7.61
N ALA A 238 4.13 0.78 8.30
CA ALA A 238 3.60 1.17 9.60
C ALA A 238 3.57 -0.03 10.57
N PRO A 239 4.52 -0.15 11.53
CA PRO A 239 5.57 0.82 11.87
C PRO A 239 6.70 0.89 10.85
N ILE A 240 7.35 2.05 10.79
CA ILE A 240 8.48 2.28 9.87
C ILE A 240 9.74 1.51 10.27
N GLU A 241 10.06 1.49 11.56
CA GLU A 241 11.20 0.74 12.07
C GLU A 241 10.88 -0.76 12.04
N ARG A 242 11.63 -1.52 11.27
CA ARG A 242 11.57 -2.99 11.15
C ARG A 242 12.93 -3.60 11.50
N GLU A 243 13.03 -4.93 11.61
CA GLU A 243 14.32 -5.57 11.90
C GLU A 243 15.39 -5.27 10.85
N LEU A 244 14.96 -5.20 9.59
CA LEU A 244 15.82 -5.03 8.43
C LEU A 244 15.24 -3.89 7.60
N GLU A 245 16.13 -3.06 7.06
CA GLU A 245 15.75 -2.09 6.04
C GLU A 245 15.58 -2.83 4.71
N PRO A 246 14.53 -2.54 3.93
CA PRO A 246 14.48 -2.98 2.55
C PRO A 246 15.65 -2.35 1.79
N PRO A 247 16.18 -3.01 0.74
CA PRO A 247 17.21 -2.41 -0.09
C PRO A 247 16.67 -1.10 -0.71
N PRO A 248 17.54 -0.10 -0.93
CA PRO A 248 17.11 1.13 -1.56
C PRO A 248 16.64 0.84 -3.01
N PRO A 249 15.64 1.57 -3.52
CA PRO A 249 15.03 1.30 -4.81
C PRO A 249 15.98 1.47 -6.01
N ASP A 250 17.16 2.07 -5.81
CA ASP A 250 18.21 2.29 -6.81
C ASP A 250 19.37 1.28 -6.72
N ALA A 251 19.38 0.37 -5.75
CA ALA A 251 20.17 -0.84 -5.87
C ALA A 251 19.65 -1.59 -7.10
N GLU A 252 20.53 -2.21 -7.90
CA GLU A 252 20.19 -2.97 -9.12
C GLU A 252 19.38 -4.25 -8.77
N LEU A 253 18.25 -4.10 -8.10
CA LEU A 253 17.19 -5.05 -7.87
C LEU A 253 16.11 -4.73 -8.89
N GLY A 254 16.08 -5.48 -9.99
CA GLY A 254 14.90 -5.51 -10.84
C GLY A 254 13.68 -5.89 -10.00
N ALA A 255 12.63 -5.08 -10.10
CA ALA A 255 11.26 -5.31 -9.65
C ALA A 255 11.12 -5.95 -8.27
N ARG A 256 10.52 -5.19 -7.34
CA ARG A 256 9.87 -5.75 -6.14
C ARG A 256 9.08 -6.99 -6.58
N ALA A 257 9.57 -8.19 -6.23
CA ALA A 257 9.05 -9.43 -6.82
C ALA A 257 7.53 -9.48 -6.60
N PRO A 258 6.70 -9.48 -7.66
CA PRO A 258 5.27 -9.62 -7.51
C PRO A 258 4.99 -10.91 -6.75
N LEU A 259 4.13 -10.85 -5.72
CA LEU A 259 3.58 -12.06 -5.15
C LEU A 259 2.96 -12.86 -6.31
N PRO A 260 3.28 -14.15 -6.48
CA PRO A 260 2.75 -14.90 -7.60
C PRO A 260 1.21 -14.93 -7.51
N PRO A 261 0.49 -14.53 -8.56
CA PRO A 261 -0.96 -14.66 -8.58
C PRO A 261 -1.32 -16.14 -8.56
N GLU A 262 -2.10 -16.57 -7.56
CA GLU A 262 -2.65 -17.93 -7.54
C GLU A 262 -3.80 -18.01 -8.56
N GLY A 263 -3.59 -18.66 -9.71
CA GLY A 263 -4.72 -18.85 -10.62
C GLY A 263 -4.49 -19.55 -11.95
N GLU A 264 -3.29 -19.55 -12.53
CA GLU A 264 -3.10 -20.14 -13.86
C GLU A 264 -2.12 -21.32 -13.83
N PRO A 265 -2.51 -22.50 -14.33
CA PRO A 265 -1.57 -23.60 -14.46
C PRO A 265 -0.49 -23.17 -15.44
N ALA A 266 0.77 -23.28 -15.01
CA ALA A 266 1.95 -23.10 -15.85
C ALA A 266 1.76 -23.81 -17.18
N SER A 267 1.40 -23.04 -18.22
CA SER A 267 1.54 -23.46 -19.59
C SER A 267 3.03 -23.50 -19.86
N THR A 268 3.57 -24.71 -19.85
CA THR A 268 4.79 -25.05 -20.56
C THR A 268 4.68 -24.56 -22.00
N GLU A 269 5.71 -23.86 -22.46
CA GLU A 269 5.99 -23.36 -23.82
C GLU A 269 5.69 -21.86 -24.08
N SER A 270 6.67 -21.01 -23.78
CA SER A 270 7.23 -20.03 -24.74
C SER A 270 8.52 -19.42 -24.19
N ASP A 271 9.64 -19.82 -24.80
CA ASP A 271 10.92 -19.10 -24.75
C ASP A 271 10.84 -17.89 -25.70
N ASP A 272 10.09 -16.84 -25.34
CA ASP A 272 10.16 -15.55 -26.01
C ASP A 272 10.31 -14.46 -24.94
N VAL A 273 11.55 -14.23 -24.51
CA VAL A 273 11.91 -12.99 -23.82
C VAL A 273 11.79 -11.91 -24.90
N HIS A 274 10.63 -11.24 -24.97
CA HIS A 274 10.49 -10.04 -25.78
C HIS A 274 11.43 -9.00 -25.17
N GLU A 275 12.54 -8.76 -25.86
CA GLU A 275 13.43 -7.63 -25.58
C GLU A 275 12.61 -6.38 -25.93
N HIS A 276 11.95 -5.78 -24.93
CA HIS A 276 11.17 -4.57 -25.10
C HIS A 276 12.12 -3.41 -25.40
N ASP A 277 11.77 -2.60 -26.41
CA ASP A 277 12.52 -1.40 -26.73
C ASP A 277 12.46 -0.43 -25.53
N ALA A 278 13.58 0.19 -25.18
CA ALA A 278 13.62 1.17 -24.11
C ALA A 278 12.71 2.38 -24.42
N LEU A 279 12.16 3.00 -23.38
CA LEU A 279 11.32 4.19 -23.52
C LEU A 279 12.11 5.30 -24.23
N PRO A 280 11.58 5.87 -25.33
CA PRO A 280 12.29 6.89 -26.08
C PRO A 280 12.29 8.23 -25.33
N PRO A 281 13.21 9.15 -25.68
CA PRO A 281 13.17 10.51 -25.14
C PRO A 281 11.83 11.20 -25.44
N LEU A 282 11.43 12.14 -24.57
CA LEU A 282 10.16 12.87 -24.65
C LEU A 282 9.82 13.37 -26.06
N GLU A 283 10.79 13.92 -26.80
CA GLU A 283 10.55 14.45 -28.16
C GLU A 283 10.04 13.36 -29.12
N ASP A 284 10.69 12.20 -29.12
CA ASP A 284 10.32 11.07 -29.96
C ASP A 284 9.00 10.44 -29.48
N PHE A 285 8.79 10.36 -28.16
CA PHE A 285 7.54 9.89 -27.56
C PHE A 285 6.34 10.77 -27.97
N VAL A 286 6.52 12.09 -27.99
CA VAL A 286 5.49 13.06 -28.45
C VAL A 286 5.14 12.81 -29.92
N GLU A 287 6.15 12.63 -30.79
CA GLU A 287 5.91 12.37 -32.21
C GLU A 287 5.11 11.06 -32.41
N LEU A 288 5.43 10.02 -31.65
CA LEU A 288 4.74 8.74 -31.72
C LEU A 288 3.31 8.81 -31.18
N ALA A 289 3.09 9.50 -30.06
CA ALA A 289 1.75 9.71 -29.50
C ALA A 289 0.84 10.41 -30.51
N HIS A 290 1.32 11.46 -31.18
CA HIS A 290 0.58 12.12 -32.25
C HIS A 290 0.36 11.24 -33.48
N ALA A 291 1.37 10.45 -33.89
CA ALA A 291 1.24 9.54 -35.01
C ALA A 291 0.15 8.46 -34.79
N ILE A 292 -0.03 8.03 -33.53
CA ILE A 292 -1.08 7.09 -33.11
C ILE A 292 -2.44 7.80 -33.03
N ALA A 293 -2.51 8.96 -32.36
CA ALA A 293 -3.78 9.62 -32.06
C ALA A 293 -4.41 10.31 -33.28
N ASP A 294 -3.63 10.94 -34.15
CA ASP A 294 -4.14 11.79 -35.23
C ASP A 294 -5.11 11.04 -36.18
N PRO A 295 -4.82 9.80 -36.64
CA PRO A 295 -5.77 9.02 -37.42
C PRO A 295 -7.07 8.72 -36.65
N LEU A 296 -6.98 8.39 -35.36
CA LEU A 296 -8.14 8.05 -34.52
C LEU A 296 -9.03 9.27 -34.30
N ILE A 297 -8.43 10.42 -33.95
CA ILE A 297 -9.13 11.69 -33.76
C ILE A 297 -9.78 12.15 -35.06
N ALA A 298 -9.16 11.90 -36.22
CA ALA A 298 -9.72 12.24 -37.53
C ALA A 298 -11.06 11.54 -37.79
N ASP A 299 -11.20 10.29 -37.32
CA ASP A 299 -12.40 9.45 -37.51
C ASP A 299 -13.55 9.79 -36.54
N ILE A 300 -13.27 10.47 -35.43
CA ILE A 300 -14.30 10.88 -34.45
C ILE A 300 -15.19 12.01 -35.02
N PRO A 301 -16.54 11.86 -34.97
CA PRO A 301 -17.46 12.89 -35.42
C PRO A 301 -17.62 14.01 -34.38
N GLY A 302 -17.65 15.27 -34.82
CA GLY A 302 -17.97 16.41 -33.96
C GLY A 302 -16.80 17.34 -33.69
N GLU A 303 -16.72 17.87 -32.47
CA GLU A 303 -15.63 18.73 -32.03
C GLU A 303 -14.34 17.90 -31.92
N LYS A 304 -13.25 18.41 -32.47
CA LYS A 304 -11.99 17.67 -32.52
C LYS A 304 -11.29 17.77 -31.17
N VAL A 305 -10.95 16.60 -30.63
CA VAL A 305 -10.12 16.44 -29.43
C VAL A 305 -8.72 16.96 -29.74
N GLU A 306 -8.15 17.70 -28.78
CA GLU A 306 -6.74 18.09 -28.78
C GLU A 306 -5.94 17.06 -27.97
N LEU A 307 -4.89 16.48 -28.57
CA LEU A 307 -3.92 15.67 -27.84
C LEU A 307 -2.82 16.57 -27.27
N ILE A 308 -2.52 16.40 -25.99
CA ILE A 308 -1.39 17.03 -25.30
C ILE A 308 -0.53 15.93 -24.70
N VAL A 309 0.79 16.02 -24.84
CA VAL A 309 1.73 15.19 -24.09
C VAL A 309 2.44 16.10 -23.08
N GLU A 310 2.27 15.80 -21.80
CA GLU A 310 2.86 16.56 -20.71
C GLU A 310 4.05 15.83 -20.09
N SER A 311 5.09 16.60 -19.80
CA SER A 311 6.28 16.13 -19.06
C SER A 311 6.31 16.66 -17.62
N GLY A 312 5.22 17.23 -17.14
CA GLY A 312 5.06 17.74 -15.78
C GLY A 312 4.56 16.66 -14.82
N THR A 313 4.28 17.05 -13.58
CA THR A 313 3.67 16.17 -12.58
C THR A 313 2.33 15.63 -13.11
N PRO A 314 2.17 14.31 -13.24
CA PRO A 314 0.93 13.71 -13.70
C PRO A 314 -0.25 14.07 -12.80
N ALA A 315 -1.43 14.19 -13.40
CA ALA A 315 -2.69 14.18 -12.65
C ALA A 315 -2.86 12.82 -11.95
N VAL A 316 -3.71 12.80 -10.93
CA VAL A 316 -4.02 11.60 -10.16
C VAL A 316 -5.53 11.39 -10.13
N ASP A 317 -5.94 10.14 -10.03
CA ASP A 317 -7.35 9.79 -9.81
C ASP A 317 -7.80 10.11 -8.37
N ASP A 318 -9.07 9.80 -8.06
CA ASP A 318 -9.64 9.98 -6.73
C ASP A 318 -9.02 9.03 -5.67
N GLY A 319 -8.37 7.95 -6.10
CA GLY A 319 -7.57 7.04 -5.27
C GLY A 319 -6.16 7.56 -4.99
N GLY A 320 -5.73 8.62 -5.67
CA GLY A 320 -4.38 9.18 -5.59
C GLY A 320 -3.35 8.44 -6.46
N GLU A 321 -3.77 7.61 -7.40
CA GLU A 321 -2.91 6.93 -8.37
C GLU A 321 -2.60 7.86 -9.55
N PRO A 322 -1.32 8.08 -9.90
CA PRO A 322 -0.99 8.97 -11.02
C PRO A 322 -1.31 8.34 -12.37
N LEU A 323 -1.98 9.12 -13.20
CA LEU A 323 -2.57 8.68 -14.45
C LEU A 323 -1.54 8.56 -15.58
N LEU A 324 -1.78 7.62 -16.51
CA LEU A 324 -1.08 7.53 -17.80
C LEU A 324 -1.67 8.50 -18.83
N GLY A 325 -3.00 8.59 -18.86
CA GLY A 325 -3.77 9.49 -19.70
C GLY A 325 -4.90 10.14 -18.92
N SER A 326 -5.49 11.20 -19.49
CA SER A 326 -6.76 11.72 -18.97
C SER A 326 -7.52 12.47 -20.04
N TYR A 327 -8.83 12.26 -20.10
CA TYR A 327 -9.76 13.02 -20.91
C TYR A 327 -10.45 14.13 -20.10
N VAL A 328 -10.43 15.34 -20.63
CA VAL A 328 -11.14 16.50 -20.08
C VAL A 328 -12.20 16.97 -21.08
N PRO A 329 -13.51 16.89 -20.74
CA PRO A 329 -14.56 17.38 -21.61
C PRO A 329 -14.58 18.91 -21.67
N PRO A 330 -15.13 19.50 -22.74
CA PRO A 330 -15.26 20.95 -22.85
C PRO A 330 -16.20 21.48 -21.74
N PRO A 331 -15.99 22.71 -21.25
CA PRO A 331 -16.84 23.29 -20.23
C PRO A 331 -18.32 23.31 -20.65
N PRO A 332 -19.27 23.09 -19.72
CA PRO A 332 -20.69 23.14 -20.03
C PRO A 332 -21.09 24.47 -20.70
N ARG A 333 -22.01 24.40 -21.67
CA ARG A 333 -22.48 25.61 -22.37
C ARG A 333 -23.01 26.65 -21.39
N GLY A 334 -22.41 27.84 -21.39
CA GLY A 334 -22.78 28.94 -20.51
C GLY A 334 -22.04 28.98 -19.17
N ALA A 335 -21.08 28.10 -18.94
CA ALA A 335 -20.17 28.20 -17.81
C ALA A 335 -19.36 29.52 -17.88
N PRO A 336 -19.06 30.17 -16.74
CA PRO A 336 -18.31 31.43 -16.68
C PRO A 336 -16.79 31.22 -16.88
N VAL A 337 -16.40 30.24 -17.69
CA VAL A 337 -15.02 29.88 -18.03
C VAL A 337 -14.84 29.92 -19.55
N PRO A 338 -13.65 30.29 -20.05
CA PRO A 338 -13.37 30.25 -21.49
C PRO A 338 -13.68 28.86 -22.05
N THR A 339 -14.31 28.83 -23.22
CA THR A 339 -14.52 27.57 -23.96
C THR A 339 -13.15 27.05 -24.40
N GLN A 340 -12.90 25.77 -24.12
CA GLN A 340 -11.68 25.05 -24.50
C GLN A 340 -12.14 23.80 -25.27
N PRO A 341 -11.35 23.31 -26.24
CA PRO A 341 -11.66 22.04 -26.89
C PRO A 341 -11.64 20.89 -25.87
N PRO A 342 -12.31 19.76 -26.14
CA PRO A 342 -12.04 18.52 -25.44
C PRO A 342 -10.55 18.19 -25.55
N THR A 343 -9.94 17.73 -24.47
CA THR A 343 -8.50 17.45 -24.43
C THR A 343 -8.25 16.04 -23.94
N VAL A 344 -7.32 15.34 -24.59
CA VAL A 344 -6.69 14.13 -24.07
C VAL A 344 -5.25 14.48 -23.74
N THR A 345 -4.86 14.25 -22.48
CA THR A 345 -3.50 14.47 -22.01
C THR A 345 -2.82 13.13 -21.75
N ILE A 346 -1.59 12.95 -22.23
CA ILE A 346 -0.73 11.80 -21.92
C ILE A 346 0.42 12.26 -21.03
N TYR A 347 0.69 11.56 -19.93
CA TYR A 347 1.68 11.94 -18.94
C TYR A 347 2.96 11.13 -19.07
N PHE A 348 3.98 11.69 -19.74
CA PHE A 348 5.24 10.98 -20.02
C PHE A 348 5.97 10.51 -18.75
N GLN A 349 5.91 11.30 -17.66
CA GLN A 349 6.55 10.95 -16.38
C GLN A 349 5.99 9.64 -15.79
N THR A 350 4.74 9.30 -16.06
CA THR A 350 4.14 8.04 -15.58
C THR A 350 4.78 6.84 -16.30
N PHE A 351 5.03 6.95 -17.61
CA PHE A 351 5.75 5.91 -18.39
C PHE A 351 7.21 5.76 -17.92
N GLU A 352 7.93 6.87 -17.70
CA GLU A 352 9.30 6.84 -17.15
C GLU A 352 9.35 6.17 -15.78
N ARG A 353 8.30 6.37 -14.97
CA ARG A 353 8.20 5.76 -13.65
C ARG A 353 8.01 4.26 -13.75
N ILE A 354 7.08 3.78 -14.57
CA ILE A 354 6.84 2.34 -14.76
C ILE A 354 8.13 1.64 -15.22
N GLU A 355 8.82 2.20 -16.23
CA GLU A 355 10.07 1.62 -16.71
C GLU A 355 11.14 1.52 -15.61
N ARG A 356 11.23 2.55 -14.76
CA ARG A 356 12.19 2.60 -13.66
C ARG A 356 11.86 1.63 -12.52
N GLU A 357 10.59 1.52 -12.15
CA GLU A 357 10.16 0.82 -10.93
C GLU A 357 9.78 -0.65 -11.20
N GLU A 358 9.20 -0.93 -12.36
CA GLU A 358 8.71 -2.25 -12.76
C GLU A 358 9.63 -2.92 -13.79
N GLY A 359 10.48 -2.13 -14.45
CA GLY A 359 11.42 -2.58 -15.47
C GLY A 359 10.90 -2.40 -16.89
N PRO A 360 11.61 -2.94 -17.90
CA PRO A 360 11.24 -2.80 -19.30
C PRO A 360 9.85 -3.40 -19.58
N PHE A 361 9.00 -2.64 -20.26
CA PHE A 361 7.64 -3.03 -20.64
C PHE A 361 7.33 -2.58 -22.07
N ASP A 362 6.23 -3.08 -22.66
CA ASP A 362 5.76 -2.65 -23.97
C ASP A 362 5.09 -1.26 -23.91
N TRP A 363 5.92 -0.22 -23.76
CA TRP A 363 5.43 1.15 -23.63
C TRP A 363 4.69 1.65 -24.87
N GLU A 364 4.96 1.10 -26.05
CA GLU A 364 4.28 1.50 -27.29
C GLU A 364 2.85 0.97 -27.30
N GLU A 365 2.63 -0.30 -26.90
CA GLU A 365 1.29 -0.83 -26.72
C GLU A 365 0.55 -0.08 -25.61
N GLU A 366 1.19 0.16 -24.46
CA GLU A 366 0.58 0.91 -23.35
C GLU A 366 0.14 2.32 -23.78
N LEU A 367 0.97 3.02 -24.57
CA LEU A 367 0.63 4.33 -25.12
C LEU A 367 -0.58 4.26 -26.07
N ARG A 368 -0.64 3.22 -26.90
CA ARG A 368 -1.75 2.99 -27.83
C ARG A 368 -3.04 2.69 -27.07
N GLU A 369 -3.00 1.81 -26.08
CA GLU A 369 -4.13 1.47 -25.23
C GLU A 369 -4.63 2.71 -24.46
N THR A 370 -3.72 3.48 -23.87
CA THR A 370 -4.04 4.74 -23.17
C THR A 370 -4.76 5.72 -24.12
N ILE A 371 -4.22 6.00 -25.30
CA ILE A 371 -4.85 6.91 -26.26
C ILE A 371 -6.25 6.42 -26.67
N HIS A 372 -6.40 5.11 -26.90
CA HIS A 372 -7.69 4.51 -27.24
C HIS A 372 -8.71 4.67 -26.10
N HIS A 373 -8.32 4.39 -24.86
CA HIS A 373 -9.15 4.50 -23.66
C HIS A 373 -9.68 5.93 -23.48
N GLU A 374 -8.79 6.93 -23.54
CA GLU A 374 -9.19 8.33 -23.36
C GLU A 374 -10.08 8.87 -24.49
N LEU A 375 -9.87 8.41 -25.73
CA LEU A 375 -10.76 8.74 -26.84
C LEU A 375 -12.12 8.04 -26.72
N GLU A 376 -12.19 6.89 -26.05
CA GLU A 376 -13.44 6.21 -25.77
C GLU A 376 -14.29 6.98 -24.76
N HIS A 377 -13.69 7.51 -23.67
CA HIS A 377 -14.34 8.47 -22.77
C HIS A 377 -14.93 9.66 -23.54
N HIS A 378 -14.18 10.23 -24.50
CA HIS A 378 -14.70 11.31 -25.33
C HIS A 378 -15.93 10.87 -26.15
N ILE A 379 -15.89 9.68 -26.76
CA ILE A 379 -17.02 9.14 -27.54
C ILE A 379 -18.25 8.92 -26.65
N PHE A 380 -18.08 8.43 -25.43
CA PHE A 380 -19.15 8.27 -24.46
C PHE A 380 -19.71 9.62 -23.99
N HIS A 381 -18.84 10.59 -23.70
CA HIS A 381 -19.25 11.95 -23.41
C HIS A 381 -20.14 12.56 -24.51
N LEU A 382 -19.80 12.34 -25.80
CA LEU A 382 -20.64 12.78 -26.93
C LEU A 382 -22.03 12.13 -26.96
N ARG A 383 -22.18 10.93 -26.38
CA ARG A 383 -23.47 10.23 -26.23
C ARG A 383 -24.28 10.75 -25.03
N GLY A 384 -23.66 11.56 -24.16
CA GLY A 384 -24.28 12.19 -23.00
C GLY A 384 -24.27 11.33 -21.73
N ASP A 385 -23.48 10.26 -21.72
CA ASP A 385 -23.34 9.33 -20.61
C ASP A 385 -21.98 8.62 -20.73
N ASP A 386 -21.21 8.59 -19.64
CA ASP A 386 -19.88 7.98 -19.58
C ASP A 386 -19.84 6.82 -18.58
N PRO A 387 -20.18 5.59 -19.03
CA PRO A 387 -20.18 4.43 -18.15
C PRO A 387 -18.78 3.97 -17.75
N MET A 388 -17.71 4.39 -18.45
CA MET A 388 -16.34 4.04 -18.09
C MET A 388 -15.92 4.79 -16.82
N ASP A 389 -16.22 6.09 -16.76
CA ASP A 389 -16.02 6.91 -15.55
C ASP A 389 -16.75 6.32 -14.33
N GLU A 390 -17.96 5.78 -14.51
CA GLU A 390 -18.68 5.09 -13.42
C GLU A 390 -17.98 3.78 -12.98
N GLU A 391 -17.40 3.03 -13.91
CA GLU A 391 -16.68 1.79 -13.64
C GLU A 391 -15.36 2.04 -12.89
N GLU A 392 -14.60 3.04 -13.33
CA GLU A 392 -13.35 3.49 -12.68
C GLU A 392 -13.58 3.95 -11.24
N HIS A 393 -14.59 4.81 -11.01
CA HIS A 393 -14.96 5.21 -9.64
C HIS A 393 -15.38 4.01 -8.79
N ALA A 394 -16.06 3.01 -9.37
CA ALA A 394 -16.43 1.80 -8.66
C ALA A 394 -15.23 0.89 -8.35
N GLU A 395 -14.15 0.94 -9.13
CA GLU A 395 -12.87 0.26 -8.82
C GLU A 395 -12.17 0.94 -7.65
N ILE A 396 -12.07 2.26 -7.67
CA ILE A 396 -11.51 3.05 -6.57
C ILE A 396 -12.28 2.78 -5.25
N ASP A 397 -13.62 2.79 -5.30
CA ASP A 397 -14.45 2.46 -4.13
C ASP A 397 -14.21 1.03 -3.63
N ARG A 398 -14.01 0.06 -4.54
CA ARG A 398 -13.70 -1.33 -4.18
C ARG A 398 -12.34 -1.41 -3.49
N GLU A 399 -11.33 -0.71 -3.99
CA GLU A 399 -9.99 -0.70 -3.40
C GLU A 399 -9.98 -0.01 -2.03
N VAL A 400 -10.68 1.12 -1.88
CA VAL A 400 -10.86 1.77 -0.57
C VAL A 400 -11.48 0.81 0.45
N VAL A 401 -12.53 0.07 0.06
CA VAL A 401 -13.16 -0.94 0.93
C VAL A 401 -12.21 -2.10 1.23
N ARG A 402 -11.38 -2.51 0.28
CA ARG A 402 -10.38 -3.58 0.42
C ARG A 402 -9.29 -3.23 1.44
N VAL A 403 -8.82 -1.98 1.43
CA VAL A 403 -7.80 -1.46 2.36
C VAL A 403 -8.40 -1.20 3.75
N VAL A 404 -9.51 -0.46 3.81
CA VAL A 404 -10.12 0.02 5.07
C VAL A 404 -10.94 -1.08 5.78
N GLY A 405 -11.44 -2.06 5.04
CA GLY A 405 -12.40 -3.05 5.54
C GLY A 405 -13.86 -2.58 5.43
N ARG A 406 -14.75 -3.53 5.17
CA ARG A 406 -16.20 -3.31 4.96
C ARG A 406 -16.87 -2.76 6.21
N GLY A 407 -16.53 -3.30 7.38
CA GLY A 407 -17.06 -2.84 8.66
C GLY A 407 -16.75 -1.37 8.93
N GLU A 408 -15.49 -0.96 8.73
CA GLU A 408 -15.04 0.42 8.93
C GLU A 408 -15.57 1.37 7.84
N ALA A 409 -15.53 0.96 6.56
CA ALA A 409 -16.11 1.73 5.47
C ALA A 409 -17.60 2.04 5.74
N THR A 410 -18.37 1.05 6.20
CA THR A 410 -19.78 1.24 6.58
C THR A 410 -19.93 2.25 7.72
N ARG A 411 -19.04 2.20 8.74
CA ARG A 411 -19.06 3.17 9.86
C ARG A 411 -18.74 4.59 9.39
N ARG A 412 -17.75 4.77 8.51
CA ARG A 412 -17.40 6.07 7.90
C ARG A 412 -18.56 6.64 7.10
N THR A 413 -19.19 5.82 6.25
CA THR A 413 -20.36 6.20 5.47
C THR A 413 -21.52 6.64 6.37
N LEU A 414 -21.85 5.86 7.40
CA LEU A 414 -22.90 6.23 8.36
C LEU A 414 -22.58 7.52 9.12
N ALA A 415 -21.31 7.74 9.50
CA ALA A 415 -20.88 8.97 10.16
C ALA A 415 -20.99 10.19 9.23
N ALA A 416 -20.58 10.06 7.96
CA ALA A 416 -20.72 11.10 6.94
C ALA A 416 -22.20 11.45 6.68
N PHE A 417 -23.08 10.47 6.59
CA PHE A 417 -24.54 10.69 6.53
C PHE A 417 -25.07 11.40 7.79
N GLY A 418 -24.59 11.02 8.98
CA GLY A 418 -24.96 11.69 10.23
C GLY A 418 -24.58 13.18 10.25
N LEU A 419 -23.43 13.53 9.67
CA LEU A 419 -22.94 14.90 9.54
C LEU A 419 -23.68 15.71 8.46
N SER A 420 -24.31 15.06 7.47
CA SER A 420 -25.10 15.72 6.42
C SER A 420 -26.56 16.01 6.84
N ILE A 421 -27.10 15.33 7.85
CA ILE A 421 -28.46 15.57 8.39
C ILE A 421 -28.66 17.02 8.90
N PRO A 422 -27.74 17.61 9.70
CA PRO A 422 -27.84 19.00 10.12
C PRO A 422 -27.87 19.98 8.94
N ASP A 423 -27.04 19.77 7.92
CA ASP A 423 -26.96 20.63 6.74
C ASP A 423 -28.19 20.45 5.83
N PHE A 424 -28.67 19.22 5.67
CA PHE A 424 -29.93 18.92 5.00
C PHE A 424 -31.12 19.56 5.71
N LEU A 425 -31.19 19.50 7.04
CA LEU A 425 -32.24 20.17 7.81
C LEU A 425 -32.10 21.70 7.74
N ARG A 426 -30.88 22.24 7.78
CA ARG A 426 -30.62 23.68 7.67
C ARG A 426 -30.96 24.25 6.29
N ARG A 427 -30.75 23.50 5.22
CA ARG A 427 -31.07 23.91 3.84
C ARG A 427 -32.49 23.53 3.40
N GLY A 428 -33.01 22.41 3.90
CA GLY A 428 -34.29 21.82 3.50
C GLY A 428 -35.50 22.25 4.33
N TRP A 429 -35.33 22.80 5.54
CA TRP A 429 -36.47 23.25 6.36
C TRP A 429 -37.41 24.26 5.67
N PRO A 430 -36.96 25.19 4.79
CA PRO A 430 -37.88 26.11 4.12
C PRO A 430 -38.85 25.37 3.18
N LEU A 431 -38.37 24.32 2.48
CA LEU A 431 -39.20 23.48 1.61
C LEU A 431 -40.16 22.61 2.40
N ILE A 432 -39.71 22.07 3.53
CA ILE A 432 -40.55 21.29 4.44
C ILE A 432 -41.68 22.17 5.02
N VAL A 433 -41.38 23.42 5.40
CA VAL A 433 -42.38 24.38 5.88
C VAL A 433 -43.37 24.75 4.78
N LEU A 434 -42.90 25.02 3.56
CA LEU A 434 -43.77 25.31 2.41
C LEU A 434 -44.68 24.13 2.06
N GLY A 435 -44.15 22.90 2.07
CA GLY A 435 -44.92 21.68 1.85
C GLY A 435 -45.96 21.45 2.94
N ALA A 436 -45.61 21.66 4.22
CA ALA A 436 -46.54 21.58 5.34
C ALA A 436 -47.64 22.66 5.26
N LEU A 437 -47.30 23.88 4.81
CA LEU A 437 -48.26 24.96 4.61
C LEU A 437 -49.24 24.65 3.47
N ALA A 438 -48.72 24.13 2.35
CA ALA A 438 -49.54 23.70 1.22
C ALA A 438 -50.48 22.53 1.60
N LEU A 439 -49.98 21.56 2.38
CA LEU A 439 -50.79 20.46 2.90
C LEU A 439 -51.88 20.96 3.86
N ALA A 440 -51.55 21.89 4.75
CA ALA A 440 -52.51 22.48 5.69
C ALA A 440 -53.60 23.28 4.96
N LEU A 441 -53.23 24.03 3.92
CA LEU A 441 -54.17 24.76 3.06
C LEU A 441 -55.08 23.80 2.27
N GLY A 442 -54.52 22.74 1.69
CA GLY A 442 -55.32 21.72 0.98
C GLY A 442 -56.29 20.96 1.90
N LEU A 443 -55.89 20.68 3.15
CA LEU A 443 -56.78 20.08 4.16
C LEU A 443 -57.86 21.04 4.66
N ALA A 444 -57.61 22.35 4.64
CA ALA A 444 -58.58 23.38 4.99
C ALA A 444 -59.61 23.60 3.87
N GLU A 445 -59.17 23.60 2.59
CA GLU A 445 -60.06 23.71 1.44
C GLU A 445 -60.93 22.46 1.24
N GLY A 446 -60.40 21.26 1.53
CA GLY A 446 -61.17 20.01 1.47
C GLY A 446 -62.23 19.83 2.57
N ARG A 447 -62.35 20.78 3.50
CA ARG A 447 -63.34 20.79 4.60
C ARG A 447 -64.40 21.89 4.49
N CYS A 448 -64.43 22.64 3.39
CA CYS A 448 -65.46 23.63 3.07
C CYS A 448 -66.56 23.07 2.17
#